data_AF-A0A0G0H8D8-F1
#
_entry.id   AF-A0A0G0H8D8-F1
#
_cell.length_a   1.000
_cell.length_b   1.000
_cell.length_c   1.000
_cell.angle_alpha   90.00
_cell.angle_beta   90.00
_cell.angle_gamma   90.00
#
_symmetry.space_group_name_H-M   'P 1'
#
loop_
_entity.id
_entity.type
_entity.pdbx_description
1 polymer ?
#
loop_
_entity_poly.entity_id
_entity_poly.type
_entity_poly.pdbx_seq_one_letter_code
_entity_poly.pdbx_strand_id
1 'polypeptide(L)'
;MKDIRIIIHDVRSIYNVGAMFRTAEAAGVNDIFLSGYTPLPVDRFGRKRNDFSKSALGSENTIKWEHKKNISNLLMQLKENGFTLIAIEQWKKSINYKKVSKLLNKKNKIVFIVGNEVSGLQESILKKSDIVAEIPMMGKKESLNVSVAFGIALFRILNI
;
A
#
# COMPACT_ATOMS: atom_id res chain seq x y z
N MET A 1 4.90 9.50 17.26
CA MET A 1 4.59 9.58 15.82
C MET A 1 3.93 8.26 15.42
N LYS A 2 2.99 8.25 14.44
CA LYS A 2 2.42 6.99 13.94
C LYS A 2 3.51 6.24 13.16
N ASP A 3 3.65 4.92 13.38
CA ASP A 3 4.52 4.06 12.55
C ASP A 3 3.67 3.55 11.40
N ILE A 4 3.93 4.06 10.20
CA ILE A 4 3.12 3.81 9.01
C ILE A 4 3.97 3.06 8.01
N ARG A 5 3.45 1.94 7.51
CA ARG A 5 4.09 1.13 6.49
C ARG A 5 3.13 0.83 5.36
N ILE A 6 3.68 0.45 4.22
CA ILE A 6 2.89 0.05 3.05
C ILE A 6 3.39 -1.28 2.55
N ILE A 7 2.46 -2.11 2.08
CA ILE A 7 2.73 -3.31 1.30
C ILE A 7 2.14 -3.08 -0.09
N ILE A 8 3.02 -3.09 -1.09
CA ILE A 8 2.65 -3.08 -2.50
C ILE A 8 2.81 -4.51 -3.01
N HIS A 9 1.68 -5.20 -3.22
CA HIS A 9 1.64 -6.62 -3.55
C HIS A 9 1.19 -6.85 -4.98
N ASP A 10 2.02 -7.54 -5.76
CA ASP A 10 1.72 -7.94 -7.14
C ASP A 10 1.27 -6.78 -8.06
N VAL A 11 1.75 -5.55 -7.81
CA VAL A 11 1.50 -4.40 -8.69
C VAL A 11 2.46 -4.47 -9.85
N ARG A 12 1.97 -4.46 -11.09
CA ARG A 12 2.82 -4.67 -12.28
C ARG A 12 3.48 -3.41 -12.79
N SER A 13 2.75 -2.30 -12.76
CA SER A 13 3.19 -1.06 -13.36
C SER A 13 4.23 -0.37 -12.50
N ILE A 14 5.44 -0.22 -13.04
CA ILE A 14 6.51 0.51 -12.35
C ILE A 14 6.15 1.97 -12.08
N TYR A 15 5.34 2.58 -12.95
CA TYR A 15 4.86 3.95 -12.77
C TYR A 15 3.87 4.05 -11.61
N ASN A 16 2.99 3.05 -11.42
CA ASN A 16 2.12 3.01 -10.26
C ASN A 16 2.96 2.87 -8.98
N VAL A 17 3.96 1.99 -8.98
CA VAL A 17 4.85 1.80 -7.82
C VAL A 17 5.62 3.09 -7.51
N GLY A 18 6.25 3.72 -8.50
CA GLY A 18 6.95 4.99 -8.31
C GLY A 18 6.05 6.10 -7.79
N ALA A 19 4.84 6.24 -8.33
CA ALA A 19 3.85 7.20 -7.85
C ALA A 19 3.47 6.93 -6.38
N MET A 20 3.27 5.66 -6.00
CA MET A 20 2.98 5.30 -4.61
C MET A 20 4.15 5.58 -3.67
N PHE A 21 5.41 5.40 -4.11
CA PHE A 21 6.59 5.81 -3.33
C PHE A 21 6.57 7.32 -3.05
N ARG A 22 6.29 8.13 -4.08
CA ARG A 22 6.20 9.58 -3.95
C ARG A 22 5.07 10.00 -3.00
N THR A 23 3.88 9.41 -3.16
CA THR A 23 2.74 9.66 -2.28
C THR A 23 3.01 9.23 -0.84
N ALA A 24 3.70 8.10 -0.64
CA ALA A 24 4.06 7.58 0.67
C ALA A 24 5.05 8.50 1.41
N GLU A 25 6.08 8.95 0.70
CA GLU A 25 7.07 9.89 1.23
C GLU A 25 6.39 11.20 1.66
N ALA A 26 5.55 11.78 0.80
CA ALA A 26 4.79 12.99 1.11
C ALA A 26 3.84 12.83 2.31
N ALA A 27 3.37 11.61 2.58
CA ALA A 27 2.51 11.30 3.73
C ALA A 27 3.28 10.92 5.00
N GLY A 28 4.62 10.92 4.98
CA GLY A 28 5.46 10.58 6.12
C GLY A 28 5.48 9.09 6.48
N VAL A 29 5.34 8.22 5.48
CA VAL A 29 5.43 6.76 5.65
C VAL A 29 6.87 6.36 5.98
N ASN A 30 7.03 5.38 6.89
CA ASN A 30 8.33 4.94 7.37
C ASN A 30 8.99 3.91 6.45
N ASP A 31 8.23 2.88 6.05
CA ASP A 31 8.76 1.74 5.30
C ASP A 31 7.78 1.27 4.21
N ILE A 32 8.32 0.88 3.05
CA ILE A 32 7.59 0.23 1.96
C ILE A 32 8.08 -1.20 1.76
N PHE A 33 7.16 -2.16 1.79
CA PHE A 33 7.42 -3.54 1.38
C PHE A 33 6.89 -3.77 -0.03
N LEU A 34 7.79 -4.18 -0.92
CA LEU A 34 7.44 -4.67 -2.25
C LEU A 34 7.34 -6.19 -2.16
N SER A 35 6.30 -6.79 -2.73
CA SER A 35 6.13 -8.24 -2.65
C SER A 35 5.61 -8.87 -3.94
N GLY A 36 5.85 -10.18 -4.05
CA GLY A 36 5.57 -10.93 -5.26
C GLY A 36 6.35 -10.40 -6.46
N TYR A 37 5.68 -10.20 -7.60
CA TYR A 37 6.33 -9.73 -8.84
C TYR A 37 6.38 -8.20 -8.99
N THR A 38 6.07 -7.45 -7.92
CA THR A 38 6.14 -5.99 -7.92
C THR A 38 7.54 -5.49 -8.35
N PRO A 39 7.66 -4.58 -9.33
CA PRO A 39 8.95 -4.08 -9.79
C PRO A 39 9.66 -3.30 -8.68
N LEU A 40 10.98 -3.47 -8.62
CA LEU A 40 11.84 -2.82 -7.63
C LEU A 40 12.40 -1.48 -8.18
N PRO A 41 12.83 -0.56 -7.30
CA PRO A 41 13.53 0.67 -7.69
C PRO A 41 14.88 0.43 -8.40
N VAL A 42 15.42 -0.78 -8.27
CA VAL A 42 16.67 -1.22 -8.90
C VAL A 42 16.42 -2.36 -9.87
N ASP A 43 17.28 -2.49 -10.88
CA ASP A 43 17.29 -3.62 -11.80
C ASP A 43 17.92 -4.87 -11.15
N ARG A 44 17.97 -5.97 -11.91
CA ARG A 44 18.56 -7.25 -11.45
C ARG A 44 20.06 -7.16 -11.11
N PHE A 45 20.74 -6.10 -11.50
CA PHE A 45 22.15 -5.83 -11.22
C PHE A 45 22.33 -4.77 -10.13
N GLY A 46 21.26 -4.33 -9.47
CA GLY A 46 21.30 -3.32 -8.42
C GLY A 46 21.41 -1.88 -8.93
N ARG A 47 21.25 -1.64 -10.24
CA ARG A 47 21.33 -0.29 -10.82
C ARG A 47 19.98 0.41 -10.70
N LYS A 48 19.99 1.71 -10.44
CA LYS A 48 18.77 2.51 -10.39
C LYS A 48 18.03 2.47 -11.72
N ARG A 49 16.71 2.35 -11.63
CA ARG A 49 15.81 2.32 -12.78
C ARG A 49 15.28 3.70 -13.11
N ASN A 50 15.66 4.24 -14.28
CA ASN A 50 15.24 5.58 -14.70
C ASN A 50 13.72 5.72 -14.86
N ASP A 51 13.04 4.67 -15.31
CA ASP A 51 11.58 4.60 -15.41
C ASP A 51 10.89 4.67 -14.04
N PHE A 52 11.50 4.07 -13.01
CA PHE A 52 11.06 4.20 -11.62
C PHE A 52 11.30 5.62 -11.10
N SER A 53 12.56 6.09 -11.17
CA SER A 53 12.98 7.38 -10.59
C SER A 53 12.23 8.58 -11.20
N LYS A 54 11.83 8.52 -12.47
CA LYS A 54 10.98 9.55 -13.09
C LYS A 54 9.61 9.71 -12.42
N SER A 55 9.05 8.62 -11.91
CA SER A 55 7.75 8.63 -11.26
C SER A 55 7.86 8.91 -9.75
N ALA A 56 8.84 8.30 -9.09
CA ALA A 56 9.11 8.49 -7.67
C ALA A 56 9.78 9.81 -7.33
N LEU A 57 10.43 10.48 -8.30
CA LEU A 57 11.18 11.72 -8.13
C LEU A 57 12.18 11.68 -6.97
N GLY A 58 12.87 10.55 -6.81
CA GLY A 58 13.91 10.38 -5.81
C GLY A 58 13.42 9.88 -4.45
N SER A 59 12.11 9.74 -4.25
CA SER A 59 11.54 9.19 -3.00
C SER A 59 12.08 7.80 -2.65
N GLU A 60 12.53 7.01 -3.64
CA GLU A 60 13.21 5.72 -3.40
C GLU A 60 14.54 5.82 -2.63
N ASN A 61 15.08 7.02 -2.48
CA ASN A 61 16.31 7.30 -1.74
C ASN A 61 16.06 7.83 -0.33
N THR A 62 14.84 8.30 -0.05
CA THR A 62 14.46 8.91 1.24
C THR A 62 13.61 7.97 2.09
N ILE A 63 12.72 7.19 1.46
CA ILE A 63 11.93 6.18 2.15
C ILE A 63 12.64 4.83 2.17
N LYS A 64 12.60 4.15 3.32
CA LYS A 64 13.12 2.78 3.44
C LYS A 64 12.20 1.84 2.68
N TRP A 65 12.78 0.89 1.96
CA TRP A 65 12.00 -0.14 1.29
C TRP A 65 12.72 -1.48 1.27
N GLU A 66 11.94 -2.55 1.25
CA GLU A 66 12.45 -3.93 1.22
C GLU A 66 11.60 -4.80 0.29
N HIS A 67 12.23 -5.76 -0.39
CA HIS A 67 11.51 -6.80 -1.12
C HIS A 67 11.25 -8.01 -0.22
N LYS A 68 9.98 -8.46 -0.15
CA LYS A 68 9.55 -9.63 0.62
C LYS A 68 8.92 -10.66 -0.32
N LYS A 69 9.57 -11.82 -0.43
CA LYS A 69 9.10 -12.92 -1.30
C LYS A 69 7.78 -13.53 -0.83
N ASN A 70 7.62 -13.72 0.48
CA ASN A 70 6.43 -14.35 1.06
C ASN A 70 5.57 -13.33 1.82
N ILE A 71 4.45 -12.95 1.20
CA ILE A 71 3.49 -12.01 1.78
C ILE A 71 2.83 -12.55 3.06
N SER A 72 2.57 -13.86 3.13
CA SER A 72 1.91 -14.45 4.29
C SER A 72 2.76 -14.36 5.55
N ASN A 73 4.08 -14.58 5.44
CA ASN A 73 4.99 -14.43 6.57
C ASN A 73 5.12 -12.97 6.98
N LEU A 74 5.18 -12.04 6.02
CA LEU A 74 5.24 -10.61 6.29
C LEU A 74 4.01 -10.13 7.08
N LEU A 75 2.80 -10.52 6.65
CA LEU A 75 1.57 -10.14 7.33
C LEU A 75 1.52 -10.68 8.77
N MET A 76 1.94 -11.93 8.97
CA MET A 76 2.04 -12.55 10.31
C MET A 76 2.99 -11.76 11.21
N GLN A 77 4.23 -11.50 10.73
CA GLN A 77 5.23 -10.75 11.49
C GLN A 77 4.77 -9.33 11.84
N LEU A 78 4.13 -8.62 10.90
CA LEU A 78 3.62 -7.28 11.17
C LEU A 78 2.50 -7.32 12.22
N LYS A 79 1.61 -8.31 12.15
CA LYS A 79 0.54 -8.48 13.13
C LYS A 79 1.08 -8.80 14.52
N GLU A 80 2.06 -9.69 14.64
CA GLU A 80 2.77 -10.00 15.89
C GLU A 80 3.47 -8.76 16.48
N ASN A 81 3.98 -7.88 15.61
CA ASN A 81 4.59 -6.61 16.02
C ASN A 81 3.57 -5.50 16.37
N GLY A 82 2.27 -5.83 16.40
CA GLY A 82 1.19 -4.95 16.80
C GLY A 82 0.72 -3.98 15.71
N PHE A 83 0.99 -4.25 14.44
CA PHE A 83 0.46 -3.46 13.34
C PHE A 83 -1.01 -3.80 13.05
N THR A 84 -1.82 -2.77 12.82
CA THR A 84 -3.14 -2.89 12.21
C THR A 84 -3.01 -2.98 10.70
N LEU A 85 -3.48 -4.07 10.11
CA LEU A 85 -3.43 -4.33 8.67
C LEU A 85 -4.69 -3.78 7.99
N ILE A 86 -4.51 -2.82 7.08
CA ILE A 86 -5.57 -2.15 6.33
C ILE A 86 -5.40 -2.45 4.83
N ALA A 87 -6.20 -3.34 4.29
CA ALA A 87 -6.26 -3.57 2.85
C ALA A 87 -7.13 -2.51 2.17
N ILE A 88 -6.68 -1.96 1.05
CA ILE A 88 -7.48 -1.06 0.21
C ILE A 88 -8.01 -1.89 -0.95
N GLU A 89 -9.27 -2.30 -0.85
CA GLU A 89 -9.89 -3.22 -1.81
C GLU A 89 -11.43 -3.17 -1.73
N GLN A 90 -12.09 -3.55 -2.83
CA GLN A 90 -13.52 -3.85 -2.85
C GLN A 90 -13.77 -5.30 -2.42
N TRP A 91 -14.51 -5.48 -1.32
CA TRP A 91 -14.76 -6.82 -0.79
C TRP A 91 -16.08 -6.87 -0.02
N LYS A 92 -16.71 -8.06 0.05
CA LYS A 92 -18.01 -8.25 0.72
C LYS A 92 -18.08 -7.80 2.18
N LYS A 93 -16.95 -7.74 2.90
CA LYS A 93 -16.86 -7.26 4.30
C LYS A 93 -16.11 -5.94 4.42
N SER A 94 -15.94 -5.22 3.31
CA SER A 94 -15.29 -3.92 3.34
C SER A 94 -16.12 -2.91 4.12
N ILE A 95 -15.46 -1.87 4.60
CA ILE A 95 -16.09 -0.68 5.14
C ILE A 95 -15.67 0.53 4.32
N ASN A 96 -16.53 1.55 4.30
CA ASN A 96 -16.21 2.81 3.64
C ASN A 96 -14.92 3.41 4.23
N TYR A 97 -13.92 3.68 3.37
CA TYR A 97 -12.61 4.20 3.76
C TYR A 97 -12.68 5.45 4.67
N LYS A 98 -13.70 6.30 4.51
CA LYS A 98 -13.91 7.51 5.32
C LYS A 98 -14.19 7.23 6.80
N LYS A 99 -14.61 6.01 7.14
CA LYS A 99 -14.90 5.59 8.52
C LYS A 99 -13.67 5.03 9.24
N VAL A 100 -12.66 4.59 8.49
CA VAL A 100 -11.49 3.88 9.04
C VAL A 100 -10.72 4.73 10.03
N SER A 101 -10.55 6.03 9.78
CA SER A 101 -9.80 6.92 10.68
C SER A 101 -10.38 7.01 12.09
N LYS A 102 -11.69 6.75 12.27
CA LYS A 102 -12.34 6.69 13.59
C LYS A 102 -12.05 5.39 14.35
N LEU A 103 -11.60 4.35 13.66
CA LEU A 103 -11.24 3.05 14.24
C LEU A 103 -9.76 3.01 14.66
N LEU A 104 -8.97 4.01 14.26
CA LEU A 104 -7.54 4.08 14.53
C LEU A 104 -7.25 5.01 15.71
N ASN A 105 -6.44 4.56 16.66
CA ASN A 105 -5.97 5.42 17.74
C ASN A 105 -4.71 6.18 17.33
N LYS A 106 -4.40 7.28 18.05
CA LYS A 106 -3.23 8.14 17.77
C LYS A 106 -1.87 7.43 17.88
N LYS A 107 -1.81 6.27 18.54
CA LYS A 107 -0.60 5.45 18.73
C LYS A 107 -0.52 4.24 17.80
N ASN A 108 -1.43 4.09 16.83
CA ASN A 108 -1.46 2.88 16.01
C ASN A 108 -0.24 2.77 15.09
N LYS A 109 0.35 1.58 15.12
CA LYS A 109 1.19 1.05 14.06
C LYS A 109 0.27 0.59 12.94
N ILE A 110 0.43 1.10 11.71
CA ILE A 110 -0.52 0.88 10.62
C ILE A 110 0.23 0.35 9.40
N VAL A 111 -0.35 -0.64 8.72
CA VAL A 111 0.13 -1.12 7.42
C VAL A 111 -0.99 -0.96 6.41
N PHE A 112 -0.76 -0.21 5.34
CA PHE A 112 -1.64 -0.20 4.18
C PHE A 112 -1.24 -1.31 3.20
N ILE A 113 -2.20 -2.02 2.62
CA ILE A 113 -1.96 -3.09 1.66
C ILE A 113 -2.72 -2.76 0.38
N VAL A 114 -2.01 -2.74 -0.74
CA VAL A 114 -2.58 -2.54 -2.09
C VAL A 114 -2.18 -3.68 -3.00
N GLY A 115 -3.07 -4.04 -3.91
CA GLY A 115 -2.96 -5.23 -4.76
C GLY A 115 -2.77 -4.94 -6.24
N ASN A 116 -2.76 -6.03 -7.01
CA ASN A 116 -2.65 -6.00 -8.47
C ASN A 116 -3.73 -5.14 -9.13
N GLU A 117 -3.39 -4.48 -10.23
CA GLU A 117 -4.29 -3.56 -10.94
C GLU A 117 -5.54 -4.22 -11.55
N VAL A 118 -5.48 -5.52 -11.83
CA VAL A 118 -6.55 -6.27 -12.49
C VAL A 118 -7.20 -7.25 -11.53
N SER A 119 -6.42 -8.08 -10.84
CA SER A 119 -6.94 -9.11 -9.94
C SER A 119 -7.16 -8.64 -8.50
N GLY A 120 -6.73 -7.43 -8.15
CA GLY A 120 -6.79 -6.92 -6.79
C GLY A 120 -5.96 -7.75 -5.81
N LEU A 121 -6.37 -7.72 -4.54
CA LEU A 121 -5.81 -8.54 -3.47
C LEU A 121 -6.49 -9.92 -3.39
N GLN A 122 -5.66 -10.95 -3.18
CA GLN A 122 -6.14 -12.32 -2.98
C GLN A 122 -6.98 -12.41 -1.70
N GLU A 123 -8.00 -13.28 -1.70
CA GLU A 123 -8.88 -13.47 -0.53
C GLU A 123 -8.10 -13.90 0.73
N SER A 124 -6.98 -14.60 0.56
CA SER A 124 -6.07 -15.00 1.65
C SER A 124 -5.45 -13.80 2.38
N ILE A 125 -5.21 -12.68 1.68
CA ILE A 125 -4.70 -11.42 2.25
C ILE A 125 -5.85 -10.66 2.90
N LEU A 126 -7.01 -10.58 2.23
CA LEU A 126 -8.19 -9.91 2.75
C LEU A 126 -8.68 -10.54 4.07
N LYS A 127 -8.68 -11.87 4.17
CA LYS A 127 -9.02 -12.61 5.39
C LYS A 127 -8.04 -12.37 6.55
N LYS A 128 -6.78 -12.01 6.25
CA LYS A 128 -5.75 -11.70 7.26
C LYS A 128 -5.74 -10.23 7.68
N SER A 129 -6.36 -9.36 6.89
CA SER A 129 -6.43 -7.93 7.15
C SER A 129 -7.41 -7.63 8.27
N ASP A 130 -7.08 -6.69 9.15
CA ASP A 130 -7.97 -6.28 10.24
C ASP A 130 -9.09 -5.39 9.72
N ILE A 131 -8.80 -4.60 8.68
CA ILE A 131 -9.75 -3.70 8.01
C ILE A 131 -9.59 -3.86 6.50
N VAL A 132 -10.71 -3.96 5.78
CA VAL A 132 -10.74 -3.77 4.33
C VAL A 132 -11.47 -2.46 4.04
N ALA A 133 -10.72 -1.48 3.54
CA ALA A 133 -11.17 -0.13 3.25
C ALA A 133 -11.55 0.00 1.78
N GLU A 134 -12.82 0.29 1.51
CA GLU A 134 -13.34 0.45 0.17
C GLU A 134 -13.65 1.92 -0.14
N ILE A 135 -13.30 2.35 -1.36
CA ILE A 135 -13.71 3.62 -1.94
C ILE A 135 -14.95 3.36 -2.80
N PRO A 136 -16.15 3.84 -2.42
CA PRO A 136 -17.36 3.59 -3.19
C PRO A 136 -17.30 4.27 -4.57
N MET A 137 -17.58 3.51 -5.62
CA MET A 137 -17.71 4.03 -6.98
C MET A 137 -19.13 4.52 -7.21
N MET A 138 -19.26 5.77 -7.67
CA MET A 138 -20.56 6.40 -7.98
C MET A 138 -20.82 6.51 -9.49
N GLY A 139 -19.86 6.10 -10.32
CA GLY A 139 -19.92 6.20 -11.77
C GLY A 139 -19.96 4.83 -12.44
N LYS A 140 -19.75 4.81 -13.76
CA LYS A 140 -19.74 3.58 -14.58
C LYS A 140 -18.46 2.75 -14.44
N LYS A 141 -17.39 3.33 -13.89
CA LYS A 141 -16.12 2.62 -13.70
C LYS A 141 -16.19 1.80 -12.43
N GLU A 142 -15.68 0.57 -12.53
CA GLU A 142 -15.70 -0.39 -11.43
C GLU A 142 -14.59 -0.12 -10.41
N SER A 143 -13.52 0.57 -10.80
CA SER A 143 -12.40 0.87 -9.90
C SER A 143 -11.62 2.12 -10.32
N LEU A 144 -10.77 2.58 -9.40
CA LEU A 144 -9.76 3.61 -9.65
C LEU A 144 -8.41 2.95 -9.99
N ASN A 145 -7.51 3.70 -10.60
CA ASN A 145 -6.11 3.31 -10.67
C ASN A 145 -5.56 3.07 -9.24
N VAL A 146 -4.78 2.00 -9.05
CA VAL A 146 -4.28 1.58 -7.73
C VAL A 146 -3.51 2.68 -6.99
N SER A 147 -2.67 3.46 -7.69
CA SER A 147 -1.90 4.55 -7.08
C SER A 147 -2.80 5.72 -6.63
N VAL A 148 -3.88 5.97 -7.38
CA VAL A 148 -4.89 6.98 -7.04
C VAL A 148 -5.73 6.53 -5.85
N ALA A 149 -6.20 5.28 -5.86
CA ALA A 149 -6.93 4.69 -4.74
C ALA A 149 -6.09 4.71 -3.46
N PHE A 150 -4.81 4.34 -3.58
CA PHE A 150 -3.84 4.42 -2.50
C PHE A 150 -3.73 5.83 -1.93
N GLY A 151 -3.49 6.84 -2.77
CA GLY A 151 -3.35 8.22 -2.30
C GLY A 151 -4.60 8.76 -1.61
N ILE A 152 -5.79 8.53 -2.19
CA ILE A 152 -7.07 8.93 -1.59
C ILE A 152 -7.26 8.29 -0.22
N ALA A 153 -7.06 6.97 -0.13
CA ALA A 153 -7.24 6.24 1.11
C ALA A 153 -6.21 6.67 2.16
N LEU A 154 -4.94 6.75 1.79
CA LEU A 154 -3.83 7.10 2.68
C LEU A 154 -4.08 8.45 3.35
N PHE A 155 -4.24 9.52 2.56
CA PHE A 155 -4.41 10.87 3.08
C PHE A 155 -5.67 10.98 3.93
N ARG A 156 -6.80 10.42 3.45
CA ARG A 156 -8.06 10.48 4.18
C ARG A 156 -8.02 9.72 5.51
N ILE A 157 -7.41 8.54 5.54
CA ILE A 157 -7.35 7.67 6.73
C ILE A 157 -6.37 8.23 7.76
N LEU A 158 -5.28 8.85 7.31
CA LEU A 158 -4.33 9.51 8.18
C LEU A 158 -4.81 10.89 8.70
N ASN A 159 -5.84 11.46 8.07
CA ASN A 159 -6.35 12.83 8.29
C ASN A 159 -5.27 13.90 8.02
N ILE A 160 -4.62 13.79 6.87
CA ILE A 160 -3.68 14.78 6.32
C ILE A 160 -4.26 15.39 5.04
#